data_AF-A0A2T9YA33-F1
#
_entry.id   AF-A0A2T9YA33-F1
#
_cell.length_a   1.000
_cell.length_b   1.000
_cell.length_c   1.000
_cell.angle_alpha   90.00
_cell.angle_beta   90.00
_cell.angle_gamma   90.00
#
_symmetry.space_group_name_H-M   'P 1'
#
loop_
_entity.id
_entity.type
_entity.pdbx_description
1 polymer ?
#
loop_
_entity_poly.entity_id
_entity_poly.type
_entity_poly.pdbx_seq_one_letter_code
_entity_poly.pdbx_strand_id
1 'polypeptide(L)'
;KLMKDNKKSWDIHIPFTMYCMNQKITDRHSTSPFISMFGRNYNPLVEYTNEIVNLETEDETEAHRLRIKYMSEVLFPSINAITSNSTGKMKAKFDGSNWPTASTKLCAQPNYKPCLKPPDPIDDYWSRKDPKN
;
A
#
# COMPACT_ATOMS: atom_id res chain seq x y z
N LYS A 1 -24.78 -19.89 22.98
CA LYS A 1 -25.01 -20.62 21.70
C LYS A 1 -26.01 -19.81 20.89
N LEU A 2 -25.53 -18.98 19.95
CA LEU A 2 -26.33 -17.96 19.24
C LEU A 2 -27.57 -18.54 18.52
N MET A 3 -27.46 -19.77 18.02
CA MET A 3 -28.46 -20.42 17.16
C MET A 3 -29.49 -21.30 17.90
N LYS A 4 -29.48 -21.35 19.25
CA LYS A 4 -30.20 -22.41 19.97
C LYS A 4 -31.73 -22.24 19.96
N ASP A 5 -32.23 -21.00 19.90
CA ASP A 5 -33.68 -20.71 19.97
C ASP A 5 -34.23 -19.82 18.82
N ASN A 6 -33.38 -19.30 17.93
CA ASN A 6 -33.82 -18.42 16.83
C ASN A 6 -33.70 -19.08 15.45
N LYS A 7 -34.49 -20.14 15.22
CA LYS A 7 -34.51 -20.85 13.92
C LYS A 7 -35.05 -20.01 12.77
N LYS A 8 -35.84 -18.97 13.05
CA LYS A 8 -36.55 -18.19 12.04
C LYS A 8 -35.67 -17.12 11.38
N SER A 9 -34.61 -16.70 12.05
CA SER A 9 -33.68 -15.67 11.60
C SER A 9 -32.23 -16.14 11.70
N TRP A 10 -31.96 -17.39 11.30
CA TRP A 10 -30.60 -17.92 11.35
C TRP A 10 -29.68 -17.26 10.31
N ASP A 11 -30.26 -16.79 9.21
CA ASP A 11 -29.63 -16.15 8.06
C ASP A 11 -28.91 -14.85 8.44
N ILE A 12 -29.55 -14.01 9.25
CA ILE A 12 -28.95 -12.75 9.72
C ILE A 12 -27.70 -12.96 10.58
N HIS A 13 -27.55 -14.14 11.17
CA HIS A 13 -26.41 -14.48 12.03
C HIS A 13 -25.25 -15.11 11.25
N ILE A 14 -25.45 -15.51 9.98
CA ILE A 14 -24.41 -16.16 9.16
C ILE A 14 -23.13 -15.31 9.09
N PRO A 15 -23.18 -14.00 8.76
CA PRO A 15 -21.98 -13.16 8.68
C PRO A 15 -21.19 -13.13 9.98
N PHE A 16 -21.89 -12.99 11.10
CA PHE A 16 -21.27 -12.96 12.43
C PHE A 16 -20.66 -14.31 12.80
N THR A 17 -21.34 -15.42 12.51
CA THR A 17 -20.76 -16.76 12.73
C THR A 17 -19.53 -17.02 11.87
N MET A 18 -19.53 -16.61 10.59
CA MET A 18 -18.37 -16.73 9.71
C MET A 18 -17.19 -15.92 10.25
N TYR A 19 -17.46 -14.70 10.73
CA TYR A 19 -16.46 -13.87 11.40
C TYR A 19 -15.84 -14.56 12.62
N CYS A 20 -16.66 -15.06 13.55
CA CYS A 20 -16.17 -15.77 14.74
C CYS A 20 -15.37 -17.04 14.38
N MET A 21 -15.79 -17.78 13.34
CA MET A 21 -15.06 -18.96 12.87
C MET A 21 -13.68 -18.60 12.31
N ASN A 22 -13.57 -17.50 11.56
CA ASN A 22 -12.31 -17.05 10.96
C ASN A 22 -11.30 -16.49 11.99
N GLN A 23 -11.77 -16.10 13.18
CA GLN A 23 -10.93 -15.65 14.27
C GLN A 23 -10.50 -16.76 15.23
N LYS A 24 -11.21 -17.89 15.22
CA LYS A 24 -10.95 -18.98 16.15
C LYS A 24 -9.53 -19.52 15.95
N ILE A 25 -8.73 -19.44 17.01
CA ILE A 25 -7.42 -20.09 17.09
C ILE A 25 -7.66 -21.57 17.39
N THR A 26 -7.03 -22.44 16.63
CA THR A 26 -7.10 -23.89 16.85
C THR A 26 -5.80 -24.38 17.48
N ASP A 27 -5.91 -25.32 18.43
CA ASP A 27 -4.74 -25.86 19.15
C ASP A 27 -3.70 -26.48 18.21
N ARG A 28 -4.14 -27.03 17.08
CA ARG A 28 -3.27 -27.68 16.09
C ARG A 28 -2.34 -26.71 15.37
N HIS A 29 -2.84 -25.54 15.00
CA HIS A 29 -2.10 -24.59 14.15
C HIS A 29 -1.66 -23.34 14.89
N SER A 30 -2.16 -23.12 16.12
CA SER A 30 -1.88 -21.96 16.97
C SER A 30 -2.09 -20.60 16.30
N THR A 31 -2.79 -20.56 15.17
CA THR A 31 -3.13 -19.37 14.39
C THR A 31 -4.58 -19.42 13.95
N SER A 32 -5.16 -18.26 13.63
CA SER A 32 -6.51 -18.17 13.08
C SER A 32 -6.47 -18.17 11.54
N PRO A 33 -7.53 -18.65 10.87
CA PRO A 33 -7.66 -18.55 9.42
C PRO A 33 -7.45 -17.13 8.88
N PHE A 34 -7.98 -16.12 9.57
CA PHE A 34 -7.82 -14.71 9.18
C PHE A 34 -6.35 -14.28 9.19
N ILE A 35 -5.62 -14.57 10.27
CA ILE A 35 -4.19 -14.22 10.37
C ILE A 35 -3.40 -14.94 9.28
N SER A 36 -3.71 -16.21 9.02
CA SER A 36 -3.04 -17.00 7.98
C SER A 36 -3.29 -16.47 6.56
N MET A 37 -4.46 -15.90 6.27
CA MET A 37 -4.78 -15.35 4.95
C MET A 37 -4.21 -13.95 4.72
N PHE A 38 -4.28 -13.08 5.74
CA PHE A 38 -4.01 -11.65 5.58
C PHE A 38 -2.73 -11.18 6.25
N GLY A 39 -2.02 -12.03 6.98
CA GLY A 39 -0.76 -11.70 7.65
C GLY A 39 -0.88 -10.58 8.69
N ARG A 40 -2.09 -10.31 9.20
CA ARG A 40 -2.37 -9.25 10.18
C ARG A 40 -3.39 -9.71 11.22
N ASN A 41 -3.43 -9.01 12.35
CA ASN A 41 -4.43 -9.23 13.39
C ASN A 41 -5.80 -8.70 12.96
N TYR A 42 -6.86 -9.35 13.43
CA TYR A 42 -8.24 -8.91 13.24
C TYR A 42 -8.58 -7.72 14.14
N ASN A 43 -9.62 -6.96 13.79
CA ASN A 43 -10.07 -5.85 14.62
C ASN A 43 -10.70 -6.39 15.92
N PRO A 44 -10.30 -5.88 17.10
CA PRO A 44 -10.87 -6.33 18.37
C PRO A 44 -12.36 -5.98 18.46
N LEU A 45 -13.14 -6.89 19.06
CA LEU A 45 -14.53 -6.60 19.45
C LEU A 45 -14.48 -5.81 20.76
N VAL A 46 -14.51 -4.48 20.66
CA VAL A 46 -14.50 -3.56 21.80
C VAL A 46 -15.93 -3.15 22.14
N GLU A 47 -16.26 -3.12 23.42
CA GLU A 47 -17.57 -2.70 23.91
C GLU A 47 -17.59 -1.18 24.11
N TYR A 48 -18.19 -0.46 23.17
CA TYR A 48 -18.26 1.00 23.19
C TYR A 48 -19.37 1.57 24.09
N THR A 49 -20.11 0.74 24.83
CA THR A 49 -21.32 1.17 25.56
C THR A 49 -21.02 2.11 26.73
N ASN A 50 -19.82 2.00 27.34
CA ASN A 50 -19.41 2.80 28.51
C ASN A 50 -18.07 3.52 28.29
N GLU A 51 -17.51 3.46 27.09
CA GLU A 51 -16.27 4.16 26.78
C GLU A 51 -16.61 5.64 26.54
N ILE A 52 -16.25 6.49 27.49
CA ILE A 52 -15.93 7.88 27.16
C ILE A 52 -14.81 7.75 26.14
N VAL A 53 -15.10 8.07 24.88
CA VAL A 53 -14.10 8.06 23.82
C VAL A 53 -13.08 9.13 24.17
N ASN A 54 -12.07 8.76 24.97
CA ASN A 54 -10.83 9.50 25.08
C ASN A 54 -10.18 9.32 23.71
N LEU A 55 -10.55 10.20 22.78
CA LEU A 55 -10.10 10.19 21.39
C LEU A 55 -8.58 10.22 21.25
N GLU A 56 -7.85 10.48 22.33
CA GLU A 56 -6.40 10.55 22.36
C GLU A 56 -5.91 10.02 23.72
N THR A 57 -5.50 8.74 23.76
CA THR A 57 -4.55 8.33 24.80
C THR A 57 -3.20 8.89 24.36
N GLU A 58 -2.62 9.79 25.14
CA GLU A 58 -1.38 10.53 24.79
C GLU A 58 -0.24 9.62 24.29
N ASP A 59 -0.16 8.39 24.83
CA ASP A 59 0.80 7.34 24.43
C ASP A 59 0.66 6.88 22.96
N GLU A 60 -0.56 6.83 22.42
CA GLU A 60 -0.77 6.45 21.03
C GLU A 60 -0.25 7.54 20.08
N THR A 61 -0.31 8.81 20.49
CA THR A 61 0.13 9.93 19.65
C THR A 61 1.65 10.00 19.52
N GLU A 62 2.40 9.77 20.60
CA GLU A 62 3.88 9.77 20.56
C GLU A 62 4.44 8.58 19.80
N ALA A 63 3.88 7.38 20.02
CA ALA A 63 4.25 6.20 19.22
C ALA A 63 3.97 6.42 17.73
N HIS A 64 2.86 7.08 17.39
CA HIS A 64 2.52 7.42 16.02
C HIS A 64 3.48 8.45 15.43
N ARG A 65 3.85 9.50 16.18
CA ARG A 65 4.83 10.51 15.78
C ARG A 65 6.20 9.89 15.50
N LEU A 66 6.68 9.02 16.39
CA LEU A 66 7.95 8.31 16.20
C LEU A 66 7.93 7.43 14.95
N ARG A 67 6.82 6.74 14.69
CA ARG A 67 6.65 5.93 13.49
C ARG A 67 6.65 6.77 12.21
N ILE A 68 5.92 7.89 12.20
CA ILE A 68 5.91 8.82 11.06
C ILE A 68 7.33 9.34 10.80
N LYS A 69 8.04 9.76 11.86
CA LYS A 69 9.42 10.25 11.77
C LYS A 69 10.36 9.21 11.19
N TYR A 70 10.29 7.96 11.66
CA TYR A 70 11.09 6.86 11.13
C TYR A 70 10.79 6.60 9.64
N MET A 71 9.51 6.63 9.25
CA MET A 71 9.12 6.43 7.87
C MET A 71 9.65 7.54 6.95
N SER A 72 9.54 8.82 7.38
CA SER A 72 9.98 9.97 6.60
C SER A 72 11.50 10.09 6.49
N GLU A 73 12.22 9.87 7.59
CA GLU A 73 13.66 10.14 7.65
C GLU A 73 14.52 8.93 7.22
N VAL A 74 14.05 7.71 7.48
CA VAL A 74 14.87 6.51 7.29
C VAL A 74 14.31 5.63 6.17
N LEU A 75 13.05 5.24 6.27
CA LEU A 75 12.48 4.20 5.40
C LEU A 75 12.33 4.67 3.94
N PHE A 76 11.61 5.78 3.71
CA PHE A 76 11.32 6.24 2.35
C PHE A 76 12.59 6.65 1.58
N PRO A 77 13.56 7.37 2.16
CA PRO A 77 14.81 7.67 1.47
C PRO A 77 15.58 6.40 1.09
N SER A 78 15.61 5.40 1.98
CA SER A 78 16.29 4.13 1.71
C SER A 78 15.64 3.35 0.57
N ILE A 79 14.31 3.29 0.54
CA ILE A 79 13.55 2.65 -0.55
C ILE A 79 13.80 3.40 -1.87
N ASN A 80 13.78 4.74 -1.85
CA ASN A 80 14.03 5.55 -3.04
C ASN A 80 15.46 5.34 -3.59
N ALA A 81 16.46 5.23 -2.72
CA ALA A 81 17.84 4.96 -3.11
C ALA A 81 18.00 3.58 -3.78
N ILE A 82 17.40 2.54 -3.20
CA ILE A 82 17.42 1.19 -3.77
C ILE A 82 16.68 1.16 -5.12
N THR A 83 15.50 1.77 -5.16
CA THR A 83 14.64 1.76 -6.35
C THR A 83 15.29 2.52 -7.50
N SER A 84 15.77 3.75 -7.27
CA SER A 84 16.46 4.55 -8.29
C SER A 84 17.69 3.86 -8.88
N ASN A 85 18.47 3.14 -8.07
CA ASN A 85 19.61 2.36 -8.54
C ASN A 85 19.15 1.20 -9.44
N SER A 86 18.11 0.46 -9.04
CA SER A 86 17.56 -0.62 -9.86
C SER A 86 16.97 -0.11 -11.19
N THR A 87 16.21 0.98 -11.14
CA THR A 87 15.61 1.62 -12.31
C THR A 87 16.68 2.20 -13.23
N GLY A 88 17.73 2.82 -12.70
CA GLY A 88 18.87 3.31 -13.48
C GLY A 88 19.58 2.19 -14.25
N LYS A 89 19.79 1.03 -13.62
CA LYS A 89 20.35 -0.16 -14.29
C LYS A 89 19.43 -0.69 -15.38
N MET A 90 18.12 -0.74 -15.13
CA MET A 90 17.14 -1.17 -16.13
C MET A 90 17.08 -0.19 -17.31
N LYS A 91 17.05 1.12 -17.03
CA LYS A 91 17.09 2.20 -18.05
C LYS A 91 18.36 2.11 -18.89
N ALA A 92 19.53 1.96 -18.27
CA ALA A 92 20.79 1.82 -19.00
C ALA A 92 20.83 0.58 -19.92
N LYS A 93 20.28 -0.57 -19.47
CA LYS A 93 20.14 -1.77 -20.30
C LYS A 93 19.16 -1.56 -21.44
N PHE A 94 18.05 -0.89 -21.17
CA PHE A 94 17.03 -0.57 -22.17
C PHE A 94 17.58 0.41 -23.21
N ASP A 95 18.21 1.51 -22.81
CA ASP A 95 18.80 2.50 -23.72
C ASP A 95 19.97 1.91 -24.53
N GLY A 96 20.75 0.99 -23.94
CA GLY A 96 21.82 0.27 -24.62
C GLY A 96 21.33 -0.76 -25.63
N SER A 97 20.19 -1.41 -25.37
CA SER A 97 19.58 -2.41 -26.27
C SER A 97 18.59 -1.82 -27.27
N ASN A 98 17.94 -0.71 -26.93
CA ASN A 98 16.85 -0.05 -27.65
C ASN A 98 17.14 1.44 -27.87
N TRP A 99 18.41 1.78 -28.12
CA TRP A 99 18.79 3.09 -28.68
C TRP A 99 17.79 3.46 -29.78
N PRO A 100 17.29 4.71 -29.88
CA PRO A 100 16.12 5.01 -30.70
C PRO A 100 16.51 4.89 -32.17
N THR A 101 16.30 3.70 -32.72
CA THR A 101 16.69 3.37 -34.08
C THR A 101 15.69 3.89 -35.10
N ALA A 102 14.60 4.53 -34.67
CA ALA A 102 13.61 5.14 -35.57
C ALA A 102 13.45 6.67 -35.40
N SER A 103 13.28 7.22 -34.19
CA SER A 103 12.93 8.65 -34.03
C SER A 103 14.12 9.61 -34.08
N THR A 104 15.27 9.26 -33.51
CA THR A 104 16.45 10.16 -33.47
C THR A 104 17.19 10.27 -34.81
N LYS A 105 17.05 9.31 -35.73
CA LYS A 105 17.66 9.42 -37.07
C LYS A 105 16.97 10.46 -37.97
N LEU A 106 15.70 10.78 -37.69
CA LEU A 106 14.98 11.87 -38.35
C LEU A 106 15.36 13.26 -37.78
N CYS A 107 15.69 13.33 -36.48
CA CYS A 107 16.06 14.57 -35.80
C CYS A 107 17.50 15.07 -36.07
N ALA A 108 18.37 14.26 -36.70
CA ALA A 108 19.77 14.61 -37.00
C ALA A 108 19.96 15.28 -38.37
N GLN A 109 18.87 15.68 -39.04
CA GLN A 109 18.95 16.44 -40.28
C GLN A 109 19.20 17.93 -39.99
N PRO A 110 20.03 18.62 -40.80
CA PRO A 110 20.52 19.97 -40.51
C PRO A 110 19.43 21.06 -40.42
N ASN A 111 18.17 20.75 -40.71
CA ASN A 111 17.03 21.67 -40.69
C ASN A 111 15.91 21.33 -39.69
N TYR A 112 16.12 20.42 -38.74
CA TYR A 112 15.09 20.08 -37.75
C TYR A 112 15.43 20.58 -36.34
N LYS A 113 14.43 21.13 -35.62
CA LYS A 113 14.60 21.59 -34.24
C LYS A 113 15.01 20.42 -33.34
N PRO A 114 15.85 20.65 -32.30
CA PRO A 114 16.22 19.60 -31.35
C PRO A 114 14.95 18.99 -30.76
N CYS A 115 14.79 17.68 -30.94
CA CYS A 115 13.67 16.94 -30.37
C CYS A 115 13.80 17.02 -28.84
N LEU A 116 12.94 17.84 -28.20
CA LEU A 116 12.80 17.87 -26.75
C LEU A 116 12.59 16.43 -26.30
N LYS A 117 13.41 15.94 -25.37
CA LYS A 117 13.22 14.59 -24.82
C LYS A 117 11.78 14.49 -24.33
N PRO A 118 11.00 13.49 -24.78
CA PRO A 118 9.69 13.28 -24.19
C PRO A 118 9.89 13.09 -22.68
N PRO A 119 9.06 13.72 -21.83
CA PRO A 119 9.16 13.55 -20.39
C PRO A 119 9.03 12.05 -20.06
N ASP A 120 9.82 11.58 -19.09
CA ASP A 120 9.76 10.19 -18.65
C ASP A 120 8.29 9.88 -18.26
N PRO A 121 7.68 8.76 -18.73
CA PRO A 121 6.24 8.49 -18.54
C PRO A 121 5.79 8.46 -17.08
N ILE A 122 6.73 8.21 -16.17
CA ILE A 122 6.52 8.19 -14.72
C ILE A 122 6.50 9.62 -14.17
N ASP A 123 7.41 10.49 -14.62
CA ASP A 123 7.50 11.88 -14.15
C ASP A 123 6.28 12.68 -14.63
N ASP A 124 5.81 12.44 -15.85
CA ASP A 124 4.62 13.09 -16.41
C ASP A 124 3.31 12.68 -15.68
N TYR A 125 3.25 11.47 -15.09
CA TYR A 125 2.08 11.01 -14.36
C TYR A 125 1.95 11.68 -12.98
N TRP A 126 3.06 11.95 -12.31
CA TRP A 126 3.08 12.65 -11.02
C TRP A 126 2.96 14.17 -11.19
N SER A 127 3.61 14.77 -12.21
CA SER A 127 3.51 16.21 -12.47
C SER A 127 2.11 16.67 -12.88
N ARG A 128 1.26 15.81 -13.45
CA ARG A 128 -0.14 16.14 -13.80
C ARG A 128 -1.10 16.10 -12.62
N LYS A 129 -0.71 15.50 -11.50
CA LYS A 129 -1.57 15.38 -10.31
C LYS A 129 -1.36 16.48 -9.28
N ASP A 130 -0.32 17.30 -9.40
CA ASP A 130 -0.11 18.45 -8.53
C ASP A 130 -1.01 19.61 -8.98
N PRO A 131 -2.07 19.98 -8.23
CA PRO A 131 -2.94 21.08 -8.58
C PRO A 131 -2.33 22.38 -8.03
N LYS A 132 -1.16 22.77 -8.54
CA LYS A 132 -0.58 24.10 -8.30
C LYS A 132 0.20 24.57 -9.52
N ASN A 133 -0.54 25.00 -10.54
CA ASN A 133 -0.33 26.28 -11.21
C ASN A 133 -1.65 26.73 -11.87
#